data_AF-A0A0U2VZJ9-F1
#
_entry.id   AF-A0A0U2VZJ9-F1
#
_cell.length_a   1.000
_cell.length_b   1.000
_cell.length_c   1.000
_cell.angle_alpha   90.00
_cell.angle_beta   90.00
_cell.angle_gamma   90.00
#
_symmetry.space_group_name_H-M   'P 1'
#
loop_
_entity.id
_entity.type
_entity.pdbx_description
1 polymer ?
#
loop_
_entity_poly.entity_id
_entity_poly.type
_entity_poly.pdbx_seq_one_letter_code
_entity_poly.pdbx_strand_id
1 'polypeptide(L)'
;MDWFYMGMRDTHAALAWFSMTLFMVRGLAVQFGAEWPLDSRWSVLVFGADTLMTVSGLSLWALLYFSPFRDAWLALKLLSLVGYTVCAYLAMGRGEFRSLAYLGALLMLAYMMGLSYTREPLLGL
;
A
#
# COMPACT_ATOMS: atom_id res chain seq x y z
N MET A 1 -15.62 21.99 9.11
CA MET A 1 -15.47 20.52 8.99
C MET A 1 -14.44 20.15 7.93
N ASP A 2 -14.25 20.98 6.91
CA ASP A 2 -13.37 20.69 5.76
C ASP A 2 -11.87 20.61 6.11
N TRP A 3 -11.38 21.43 7.04
CA TRP A 3 -9.97 21.44 7.43
C TRP A 3 -9.52 20.13 8.08
N PHE A 4 -10.39 19.50 8.89
CA PHE A 4 -10.11 18.22 9.53
C PHE A 4 -10.08 17.08 8.52
N TYR A 5 -11.04 17.07 7.59
CA TYR A 5 -11.08 16.13 6.48
C TYR A 5 -9.85 16.25 5.57
N MET A 6 -9.51 17.48 5.14
CA MET A 6 -8.34 17.73 4.29
C MET A 6 -7.06 17.30 4.99
N GLY A 7 -6.88 17.68 6.26
CA GLY A 7 -5.72 17.27 7.05
C GLY A 7 -5.60 15.74 7.18
N MET A 8 -6.71 15.04 7.43
CA MET A 8 -6.71 13.57 7.52
C MET A 8 -6.40 12.91 6.17
N ARG A 9 -7.00 13.40 5.09
CA ARG A 9 -6.75 12.91 3.73
C ARG A 9 -5.29 13.09 3.32
N ASP A 10 -4.74 14.27 3.57
CA ASP A 10 -3.36 14.60 3.20
C ASP A 10 -2.37 13.82 4.07
N THR A 11 -2.68 13.61 5.36
CA THR A 11 -1.91 12.73 6.25
C THR A 11 -1.93 11.28 5.77
N HIS A 12 -3.10 10.75 5.40
CA HIS A 12 -3.22 9.41 4.84
C HIS A 12 -2.42 9.27 3.54
N ALA A 13 -2.48 10.27 2.65
CA ALA A 13 -1.70 10.28 1.43
C ALA A 13 -0.19 10.32 1.69
N ALA A 14 0.27 11.10 2.69
CA ALA A 14 1.67 11.14 3.08
C ALA A 14 2.15 9.79 3.66
N LEU A 15 1.34 9.14 4.50
CA LEU A 15 1.61 7.79 5.01
C LEU A 15 1.66 6.76 3.88
N ALA A 16 0.80 6.90 2.87
CA ALA A 16 0.80 6.04 1.70
C ALA A 16 2.11 6.12 0.93
N TRP A 17 2.56 7.34 0.61
CA TRP A 17 3.83 7.57 -0.06
C TRP A 17 5.00 7.06 0.77
N PHE A 18 4.98 7.31 2.09
CA PHE A 18 6.03 6.84 2.99
C PHE A 18 6.14 5.30 3.02
N SER A 19 5.02 4.59 3.23
CA SER A 19 5.01 3.12 3.23
C SER A 19 5.42 2.56 1.86
N MET A 20 4.95 3.17 0.76
CA MET A 20 5.31 2.76 -0.59
C MET A 20 6.83 2.90 -0.84
N THR A 21 7.41 4.07 -0.53
CA THR A 21 8.87 4.28 -0.66
C THR A 21 9.65 3.31 0.22
N LEU A 22 9.19 3.06 1.45
CA LEU A 22 9.83 2.13 2.36
C LEU A 22 9.83 0.70 1.80
N PHE A 23 8.72 0.23 1.24
CA PHE A 23 8.64 -1.06 0.55
C PHE A 23 9.54 -1.09 -0.69
N MET A 24 9.52 -0.06 -1.53
CA MET A 24 10.35 0.00 -2.74
C MET A 24 11.83 -0.12 -2.39
N VAL A 25 12.33 0.71 -1.46
CA VAL A 25 13.73 0.71 -1.05
C VAL A 25 14.13 -0.62 -0.40
N ARG A 26 13.34 -1.13 0.55
CA ARG A 26 13.64 -2.41 1.23
C ARG A 26 13.59 -3.58 0.27
N GLY A 27 12.57 -3.66 -0.58
CA GLY A 27 12.41 -4.75 -1.53
C GLY A 27 13.55 -4.76 -2.54
N LEU A 28 13.93 -3.59 -3.06
CA LEU A 28 15.07 -3.46 -3.97
C LEU A 28 16.37 -3.88 -3.29
N ALA A 29 16.61 -3.45 -2.05
CA ALA A 29 17.78 -3.84 -1.27
C ALA A 29 17.85 -5.37 -1.06
N VAL A 30 16.73 -6.04 -0.78
CA VAL A 30 16.66 -7.51 -0.69
C VAL A 30 16.96 -8.19 -2.03
N GLN A 31 16.52 -7.61 -3.16
CA GLN A 31 16.87 -8.15 -4.49
C GLN A 31 18.39 -8.09 -4.74
N PHE A 32 19.07 -7.08 -4.20
CA PHE A 32 20.53 -6.95 -4.27
C PHE A 32 21.29 -7.68 -3.15
N GLY A 33 20.60 -8.49 -2.35
CA GLY A 33 21.23 -9.32 -1.31
C GLY A 33 21.56 -8.58 -0.01
N ALA A 34 21.00 -7.39 0.21
CA ALA A 34 21.16 -6.69 1.48
C ALA A 34 20.39 -7.37 2.61
N GLU A 35 21.01 -7.51 3.77
CA GLU A 35 20.39 -8.15 4.95
C GLU A 35 19.73 -7.16 5.92
N TRP A 36 20.17 -5.90 5.92
CA TRP A 36 19.63 -4.85 6.77
C TRP A 36 18.10 -4.66 6.67
N PRO A 37 17.42 -4.85 5.51
CA PRO A 37 15.98 -4.65 5.45
C PRO A 37 15.19 -5.65 6.31
N LEU A 38 15.80 -6.77 6.68
CA LEU A 38 15.20 -7.84 7.49
C LEU A 38 15.43 -7.65 9.00
N ASP A 39 16.17 -6.62 9.41
CA ASP A 39 16.37 -6.29 10.82
C ASP A 39 15.04 -5.91 11.49
N SER A 40 14.91 -6.27 12.77
CA SER A 40 13.79 -5.93 13.64
C SER A 40 13.51 -4.42 13.68
N ARG A 41 14.54 -3.57 13.64
CA ARG A 41 14.38 -2.09 13.63
C ARG A 41 13.52 -1.61 12.46
N TRP A 42 13.80 -2.14 11.28
CA TRP A 42 13.06 -1.81 10.06
C TRP A 42 11.67 -2.43 10.08
N SER A 43 11.54 -3.63 10.64
CA SER A 43 10.25 -4.30 10.80
C SER A 43 9.31 -3.49 11.70
N VAL A 44 9.81 -2.89 12.79
CA VAL A 44 9.03 -1.99 13.67
C VAL A 44 8.61 -0.72 12.94
N LEU A 45 9.52 -0.10 12.18
CA LEU A 45 9.20 1.11 11.41
C LEU A 45 8.09 0.85 10.38
N VAL A 46 8.19 -0.26 9.65
CA VAL A 46 7.22 -0.69 8.64
C VAL A 46 5.87 -0.98 9.31
N PHE A 47 5.88 -1.76 10.40
CA PHE A 47 4.67 -2.06 11.15
C PHE A 47 3.97 -0.80 11.67
N GLY A 48 4.73 0.17 12.19
CA GLY A 48 4.20 1.45 12.64
C GLY A 48 3.58 2.26 11.49
N ALA A 49 4.29 2.38 10.37
CA ALA A 49 3.80 3.08 9.18
C ALA A 49 2.51 2.45 8.63
N ASP A 50 2.49 1.11 8.49
CA ASP A 50 1.34 0.38 7.98
C ASP A 50 0.14 0.44 8.93
N THR A 51 0.38 0.42 10.24
CA THR A 51 -0.67 0.60 11.25
C THR A 51 -1.30 1.99 11.14
N LEU A 52 -0.49 3.06 11.09
CA LEU A 52 -0.99 4.42 10.94
C LEU A 52 -1.73 4.61 9.61
N MET A 53 -1.20 4.05 8.53
CA MET A 53 -1.81 4.05 7.20
C MET A 53 -3.18 3.35 7.21
N THR A 54 -3.27 2.19 7.87
CA THR A 54 -4.51 1.42 7.99
C THR A 54 -5.53 2.15 8.84
N VAL A 55 -5.14 2.67 10.01
CA VAL A 55 -6.04 3.41 10.90
C VAL A 55 -6.58 4.66 10.23
N SER A 56 -5.72 5.44 9.55
CA SER A 56 -6.14 6.63 8.82
C SER A 56 -7.07 6.28 7.64
N GLY A 57 -6.77 5.20 6.91
CA GLY A 57 -7.62 4.71 5.82
C GLY A 57 -8.99 4.25 6.29
N LEU A 58 -9.07 3.48 7.38
CA LEU A 58 -10.33 3.06 7.99
C LEU A 58 -11.13 4.25 8.53
N SER A 59 -10.45 5.24 9.11
CA SER A 59 -11.07 6.48 9.59
C SER A 59 -11.71 7.26 8.44
N LEU A 60 -10.98 7.43 7.32
CA LEU A 60 -11.51 8.07 6.11
C LEU A 60 -12.66 7.27 5.50
N TRP A 61 -12.56 5.94 5.49
CA TRP A 61 -13.62 5.08 4.99
C TRP A 61 -14.91 5.26 5.79
N ALA A 62 -14.83 5.25 7.13
CA ALA A 62 -15.96 5.47 8.01
C ALA A 62 -16.56 6.87 7.87
N LEU A 63 -15.72 7.91 7.77
CA LEU A 63 -16.16 9.30 7.60
C LEU A 63 -16.88 9.55 6.27
N LEU A 64 -16.46 8.85 5.21
CA LEU A 64 -17.01 9.03 3.86
C LEU A 64 -18.18 8.09 3.54
N TYR A 65 -18.51 7.16 4.45
CA TYR A 65 -19.60 6.19 4.30
C TYR A 65 -19.56 5.39 2.98
N PHE A 66 -18.35 5.19 2.43
CA PHE A 66 -18.20 4.37 1.23
C PHE A 66 -18.61 2.92 1.52
N SER A 67 -19.14 2.24 0.51
CA SER A 67 -19.45 0.83 0.62
C SER A 67 -18.70 0.09 -0.48
N PRO A 68 -17.87 -0.92 -0.18
CA PRO A 68 -17.19 -1.69 -1.22
C PRO A 68 -18.17 -2.37 -2.19
N PHE A 69 -19.43 -2.57 -1.79
CA PHE A 69 -20.48 -3.10 -2.66
C PHE A 69 -21.10 -2.07 -3.62
N ARG A 70 -21.02 -0.78 -3.29
CA ARG A 70 -21.49 0.32 -4.14
C ARG A 70 -20.36 0.97 -4.94
N ASP A 71 -19.20 1.08 -4.30
CA ASP A 71 -18.01 1.77 -4.77
C ASP A 71 -16.99 0.73 -5.26
N ALA A 72 -17.15 0.28 -6.51
CA ALA A 72 -16.31 -0.78 -7.08
C ALA A 72 -14.80 -0.46 -7.04
N TRP A 73 -14.42 0.81 -7.17
CA TRP A 73 -13.04 1.27 -7.04
C TRP A 73 -12.45 0.95 -5.66
N LEU A 74 -13.27 1.03 -4.59
CA LEU A 74 -12.84 0.73 -3.23
C LEU A 74 -12.66 -0.77 -3.03
N ALA A 75 -13.59 -1.58 -3.56
CA ALA A 75 -13.45 -3.03 -3.53
C ALA A 75 -12.18 -3.51 -4.23
N LEU A 76 -11.91 -2.96 -5.43
CA LEU A 76 -10.68 -3.25 -6.15
C LEU A 76 -9.45 -2.77 -5.39
N LYS A 77 -9.49 -1.59 -4.76
CA LYS A 77 -8.37 -1.09 -3.93
C LYS A 77 -8.05 -2.05 -2.78
N LEU A 78 -9.07 -2.61 -2.12
CA LEU A 78 -8.89 -3.60 -1.07
C LEU A 78 -8.38 -4.94 -1.61
N LEU A 79 -8.88 -5.39 -2.76
CA LEU A 79 -8.40 -6.61 -3.41
C LEU A 79 -6.93 -6.49 -3.82
N SER A 80 -6.55 -5.34 -4.38
CA SER A 80 -5.17 -5.03 -4.73
C SER A 80 -4.26 -4.92 -3.51
N LEU A 81 -4.77 -4.44 -2.37
CA LEU A 81 -4.03 -4.46 -1.11
C LEU A 81 -3.71 -5.90 -0.66
N VAL A 82 -4.66 -6.82 -0.78
CA VAL A 82 -4.44 -8.24 -0.48
C VAL A 82 -3.40 -8.84 -1.45
N GLY A 83 -3.57 -8.59 -2.76
CA GLY A 83 -2.62 -9.06 -3.78
C GLY A 83 -1.20 -8.52 -3.56
N TYR A 84 -1.08 -7.22 -3.30
CA TYR A 84 0.16 -6.57 -2.90
C TYR A 84 0.80 -7.26 -1.70
N THR A 85 0.03 -7.52 -0.64
CA THR A 85 0.57 -8.11 0.61
C THR A 85 1.16 -9.50 0.36
N VAL A 86 0.48 -10.33 -0.43
CA VAL A 86 0.97 -11.66 -0.82
C VAL A 86 2.24 -11.55 -1.67
N CYS A 87 2.23 -10.69 -2.70
CA CYS A 87 3.39 -10.47 -3.54
C CYS A 87 4.58 -9.89 -2.76
N ALA A 88 4.35 -8.95 -1.85
CA ALA A 88 5.35 -8.33 -1.00
C ALA A 88 6.00 -9.36 -0.06
N TYR A 89 5.20 -10.25 0.53
CA TYR A 89 5.71 -11.36 1.34
C TYR A 89 6.63 -12.28 0.52
N LEU A 90 6.20 -12.68 -0.68
CA LEU A 90 7.00 -13.51 -1.59
C LEU A 90 8.27 -12.79 -2.07
N ALA A 91 8.20 -11.48 -2.31
CA ALA A 91 9.32 -10.65 -2.75
C ALA A 91 10.45 -10.56 -1.72
N MET A 92 10.11 -10.59 -0.43
CA MET A 92 11.06 -10.57 0.68
C MET A 92 11.55 -11.98 1.07
N GLY A 93 10.98 -13.03 0.47
CA GLY A 93 11.37 -14.41 0.71
C GLY A 93 12.64 -14.85 -0.03
N ARG A 94 13.01 -16.13 0.13
CA ARG A 94 14.21 -16.74 -0.48
C ARG A 94 13.93 -17.51 -1.79
N GLY A 95 12.74 -17.37 -2.37
CA GLY A 95 12.34 -18.11 -3.57
C GLY A 95 12.99 -17.62 -4.88
N GLU A 96 12.97 -18.47 -5.90
CA GLU A 96 13.44 -18.19 -7.27
C GLU A 96 12.63 -17.07 -7.93
N PHE A 97 11.34 -16.97 -7.60
CA PHE A 97 10.41 -15.97 -8.18
C PHE A 97 10.32 -14.66 -7.39
N ARG A 98 11.26 -14.39 -6.47
CA ARG A 98 11.21 -13.18 -5.62
C ARG A 98 11.20 -11.87 -6.41
N SER A 99 11.88 -11.81 -7.56
CA SER A 99 11.99 -10.62 -8.39
C SER A 99 10.69 -10.36 -9.16
N LEU A 100 10.07 -11.42 -9.68
CA LEU A 100 8.74 -11.34 -10.29
C LEU A 100 7.68 -10.97 -9.25
N ALA A 101 7.77 -11.52 -8.03
CA ALA A 101 6.88 -11.15 -6.94
C ALA A 101 7.06 -9.68 -6.54
N TYR A 102 8.30 -9.16 -6.54
CA TYR A 102 8.58 -7.75 -6.29
C TYR A 102 7.96 -6.86 -7.38
N LEU A 103 8.15 -7.20 -8.65
CA LEU A 103 7.51 -6.48 -9.77
C LEU A 103 5.97 -6.54 -9.67
N GLY A 104 5.40 -7.69 -9.33
CA GLY A 104 3.97 -7.85 -9.10
C GLY A 104 3.46 -6.97 -7.96
N ALA A 105 4.21 -6.87 -6.86
CA ALA A 105 3.88 -5.98 -5.74
C ALA A 105 3.91 -4.50 -6.18
N LEU A 106 4.91 -4.09 -6.97
CA LEU A 106 4.99 -2.72 -7.52
C LEU A 106 3.82 -2.40 -8.45
N LEU A 107 3.41 -3.35 -9.30
CA LEU A 107 2.25 -3.19 -10.18
C LEU A 107 0.95 -3.06 -9.37
N MET A 108 0.78 -3.85 -8.32
CA MET A 108 -0.39 -3.75 -7.42
C MET A 108 -0.42 -2.40 -6.69
N LEU A 109 0.73 -1.90 -6.23
CA LEU A 109 0.84 -0.57 -5.64
C LEU A 109 0.47 0.53 -6.65
N ALA A 110 1.01 0.46 -7.87
CA ALA A 110 0.68 1.42 -8.92
C ALA A 110 -0.83 1.42 -9.25
N TYR A 111 -1.44 0.23 -9.31
CA TYR A 111 -2.88 0.09 -9.53
C TYR A 111 -3.71 0.66 -8.36
N MET A 112 -3.35 0.37 -7.11
CA MET A 112 -3.99 0.98 -5.92
C MET A 112 -3.91 2.51 -5.92
N MET A 113 -2.77 3.06 -6.35
CA MET A 113 -2.58 4.51 -6.48
C MET A 113 -3.48 5.07 -7.58
N GLY A 114 -3.53 4.42 -8.74
CA GLY A 114 -4.43 4.78 -9.83
C GLY A 114 -5.90 4.84 -9.38
N LEU A 115 -6.38 3.78 -8.72
CA LEU A 115 -7.74 3.73 -8.15
C LEU A 115 -8.02 4.88 -7.16
N SER A 116 -6.99 5.33 -6.43
CA SER A 116 -7.12 6.43 -5.46
C SER A 116 -7.26 7.79 -6.15
N TYR A 117 -6.62 7.99 -7.30
CA TYR A 117 -6.69 9.22 -8.08
C TYR A 117 -7.93 9.29 -8.97
N THR A 118 -8.22 8.22 -9.71
CA THR A 118 -9.35 8.19 -10.65
C THR A 118 -10.67 7.96 -9.93
N ARG A 119 -10.66 7.23 -8.81
CA ARG A 119 -11.88 6.71 -8.13
C ARG A 119 -12.80 5.94 -9.09
N GLU A 120 -12.22 5.38 -10.14
CA GLU A 120 -12.89 4.56 -11.14
C GLU A 120 -12.32 3.13 -11.10
N PRO A 121 -13.15 2.10 -11.26
CA PRO A 121 -12.71 0.70 -11.16
C PRO A 121 -11.79 0.27 -12.32
N LEU A 122 -12.06 0.74 -13.54
CA LEU A 122 -11.09 0.73 -14.64
C LEU A 122 -10.38 2.08 -14.65
N LEU A 123 -9.06 2.07 -14.86
CA LEU A 123 -8.23 3.28 -14.95
C LEU A 123 -8.52 4.09 -16.24
N GLY A 124 -9.78 4.44 -16.51
CA GLY A 124 -10.21 5.21 -17.68
C GLY A 124 -10.08 4.49 -19.02
N LEU A 125 -10.20 3.16 -19.05
CA LEU A 125 -10.31 2.35 -20.28
C LEU A 125 -11.72 1.79 -20.45
#